data_AF-A0A950UIV3-F1
#
_entry.id   AF-A0A950UIV3-F1
#
_cell.length_a   1.000
_cell.length_b   1.000
_cell.length_c   1.000
_cell.angle_alpha   90.00
_cell.angle_beta   90.00
_cell.angle_gamma   90.00
#
_symmetry.space_group_name_H-M   'P 1'
#
loop_
_entity.id
_entity.type
_entity.pdbx_description
1 polymer ?
#
loop_
_entity_poly.entity_id
_entity_poly.type
_entity_poly.pdbx_seq_one_letter_code
_entity_poly.pdbx_strand_id
1 'polypeptide(L)'
;AALSREFATRDKTVLPARTFAAAFGAELVAGSRLRALLVPRFTDTTQPVRIRPMTREKTLAALAQACFTPTDEFWRPWLITRKDSETTLAHRSAALCARLAATAPCHEVAFGVRGSIEDLRRALADLIGDLQ
;
A
#
# COMPACT_ATOMS: atom_id res chain seq x y z
N ALA A 1 6.29 -7.20 21.73
CA ALA A 1 4.87 -7.12 22.15
C ALA A 1 4.06 -7.95 21.16
N ALA A 2 3.12 -8.77 21.64
CA ALA A 2 2.24 -9.54 20.77
C ALA A 2 1.15 -8.61 20.19
N LEU A 3 0.80 -8.78 18.92
CA LEU A 3 -0.34 -8.11 18.31
C LEU A 3 -1.64 -8.63 18.95
N SER A 4 -2.59 -7.72 19.20
CA SER A 4 -3.93 -8.12 19.64
C SER A 4 -4.56 -9.05 18.61
N ARG A 5 -5.23 -10.10 19.08
CA ARG A 5 -6.01 -11.02 18.24
C ARG A 5 -7.46 -10.56 18.05
N GLU A 6 -7.87 -9.50 18.74
CA GLU A 6 -9.20 -8.93 18.63
C GLU A 6 -9.27 -7.95 17.46
N PHE A 7 -10.17 -8.24 16.50
CA PHE A 7 -10.46 -7.33 15.40
C PHE A 7 -11.12 -6.05 15.92
N ALA A 8 -10.69 -4.89 15.43
CA ALA A 8 -11.20 -3.57 15.83
C ALA A 8 -11.04 -3.25 17.33
N THR A 9 -9.99 -3.76 17.99
CA THR A 9 -9.63 -3.35 19.35
C THR A 9 -9.47 -1.84 19.46
N ARG A 10 -9.85 -1.29 20.62
CA ARG A 10 -9.68 0.14 20.95
C ARG A 10 -8.22 0.49 21.22
N ASP A 11 -7.38 -0.51 21.50
CA ASP A 11 -5.99 -0.33 21.86
C ASP A 11 -5.11 -0.23 20.61
N LYS A 12 -4.52 0.94 20.40
CA LYS A 12 -3.53 1.13 19.33
C LYS A 12 -2.23 0.44 19.72
N THR A 13 -1.87 -0.62 19.00
CA THR A 13 -0.54 -1.22 19.13
C THR A 13 0.45 -0.44 18.27
N VAL A 14 1.52 0.06 18.86
CA VAL A 14 2.64 0.70 18.15
C VAL A 14 3.84 -0.24 18.22
N LEU A 15 4.40 -0.61 17.06
CA LEU A 15 5.55 -1.51 16.97
C LEU A 15 6.66 -0.86 16.14
N PRO A 16 7.92 -0.87 16.60
CA PRO A 16 9.05 -0.58 15.74
C PRO A 16 9.05 -1.50 14.51
N ALA A 17 9.51 -1.02 13.36
CA ALA A 17 9.47 -1.76 12.09
C ALA A 17 10.07 -3.19 12.19
N ARG A 18 11.18 -3.36 12.92
CA ARG A 18 11.80 -4.68 13.15
C ARG A 18 10.90 -5.62 13.95
N THR A 19 10.25 -5.10 14.98
CA THR A 19 9.31 -5.86 15.82
C THR A 19 8.05 -6.23 15.05
N PHE A 20 7.56 -5.33 14.20
CA PHE A 20 6.46 -5.61 13.29
C PHE A 20 6.83 -6.73 12.31
N ALA A 21 7.96 -6.62 11.61
CA ALA A 21 8.42 -7.64 10.66
C ALA A 21 8.55 -9.03 11.33
N ALA A 22 9.18 -9.09 12.51
CA ALA A 22 9.31 -10.33 13.28
C ALA A 22 7.96 -10.93 13.68
N ALA A 23 6.97 -10.10 14.05
CA ALA A 23 5.62 -10.57 14.40
C ALA A 23 4.90 -11.28 13.23
N PHE A 24 5.29 -10.98 11.99
CA PHE A 24 4.76 -11.61 10.78
C PHE A 24 5.71 -12.64 10.15
N GLY A 25 6.79 -13.02 10.85
CA GLY A 25 7.80 -13.95 10.31
C GLY A 25 8.53 -13.40 9.08
N ALA A 26 8.62 -12.07 8.96
CA ALA A 26 9.27 -11.38 7.86
C ALA A 26 10.61 -10.77 8.29
N GLU A 27 11.53 -10.64 7.34
CA GLU A 27 12.79 -9.92 7.52
C GLU A 27 12.74 -8.57 6.81
N LEU A 28 13.40 -7.56 7.40
CA LEU A 28 13.57 -6.26 6.75
C LEU A 28 14.82 -6.27 5.88
N VAL A 29 14.65 -5.94 4.61
CA VAL A 29 15.76 -5.73 3.66
C VAL A 29 15.97 -4.24 3.41
N ALA A 30 17.22 -3.84 3.12
CA ALA A 30 17.58 -2.44 2.87
C ALA A 30 16.90 -1.84 1.62
N GLY A 31 16.37 -2.68 0.74
CA GLY A 31 15.59 -2.25 -0.41
C GLY A 31 14.89 -3.41 -1.09
N SER A 32 13.83 -3.10 -1.83
CA SER A 32 13.12 -4.03 -2.70
C SER A 32 12.85 -3.36 -4.04
N ARG A 33 12.87 -4.14 -5.12
CA ARG A 33 12.46 -3.65 -6.45
C ARG A 33 10.94 -3.60 -6.49
N LEU A 34 10.38 -2.44 -6.83
CA LEU A 34 8.95 -2.32 -7.07
C LEU A 34 8.56 -3.22 -8.27
N ARG A 35 7.75 -4.25 -8.00
CA ARG A 35 7.28 -5.20 -9.04
C ARG A 35 5.87 -4.89 -9.54
N ALA A 36 5.00 -4.36 -8.68
CA ALA A 36 3.65 -3.99 -9.04
C ALA A 36 3.08 -2.95 -8.06
N LEU A 37 2.06 -2.23 -8.52
CA LEU A 37 1.18 -1.38 -7.72
C LEU A 37 -0.16 -2.07 -7.52
N LEU A 38 -0.71 -2.00 -6.32
CA LEU A 38 -2.04 -2.54 -6.01
C LEU A 38 -2.95 -1.39 -5.54
N VAL A 39 -4.11 -1.28 -6.16
CA VAL A 39 -5.17 -0.33 -5.78
C VAL A 39 -6.30 -1.12 -5.14
N PRO A 40 -6.41 -1.13 -3.79
CA PRO A 40 -7.43 -1.91 -3.12
C PRO A 40 -8.81 -1.27 -3.25
N ARG A 41 -9.84 -2.11 -3.47
CA ARG A 41 -11.25 -1.74 -3.41
C ARG A 41 -12.00 -2.69 -2.50
N PHE A 42 -12.13 -2.30 -1.25
CA PHE A 42 -12.79 -3.08 -0.22
C PHE A 42 -14.27 -2.73 -0.14
N THR A 43 -15.10 -3.76 -0.02
CA THR A 43 -16.54 -3.61 0.26
C THR A 43 -16.90 -4.42 1.50
N ASP A 44 -17.89 -3.97 2.27
CA ASP A 44 -18.41 -4.71 3.43
C ASP A 44 -19.37 -5.83 2.99
N THR A 45 -18.84 -6.78 2.22
CA THR A 45 -19.59 -7.89 1.63
C THR A 45 -18.75 -9.17 1.65
N THR A 46 -19.31 -10.27 1.12
CA THR A 46 -18.60 -11.53 0.85
C THR A 46 -18.21 -11.67 -0.64
N GLN A 47 -18.14 -10.57 -1.39
CA GLN A 47 -17.79 -10.64 -2.81
C GLN A 47 -16.43 -11.33 -3.01
N PRO A 48 -16.29 -12.20 -4.03
CA PRO A 48 -15.04 -12.89 -4.30
C PRO A 48 -13.94 -11.92 -4.72
N VAL A 49 -12.70 -12.32 -4.49
CA VAL A 49 -11.52 -11.57 -4.91
C VAL A 49 -11.51 -11.42 -6.44
N ARG A 50 -11.26 -10.21 -6.92
CA ARG A 50 -11.04 -9.92 -8.34
C ARG A 50 -9.82 -9.03 -8.48
N ILE A 51 -8.86 -9.47 -9.28
CA ILE A 51 -7.66 -8.70 -9.62
C ILE A 51 -7.76 -8.36 -11.10
N ARG A 52 -7.59 -7.08 -11.44
CA ARG A 52 -7.67 -6.59 -12.83
C ARG A 52 -6.53 -5.63 -13.13
N PRO A 53 -5.85 -5.75 -14.29
CA PRO A 53 -4.87 -4.77 -14.70
C PRO A 53 -5.54 -3.41 -14.93
N MET A 54 -4.84 -2.35 -14.55
CA MET A 54 -5.27 -0.97 -14.76
C MET A 54 -4.55 -0.36 -15.95
N THR A 55 -5.25 0.50 -16.69
CA THR A 55 -4.60 1.35 -17.69
C THR A 55 -3.69 2.37 -17.02
N ARG A 56 -2.75 2.93 -17.79
CA ARG A 56 -1.87 4.00 -17.31
C ARG A 56 -2.67 5.20 -16.77
N GLU A 57 -3.74 5.60 -17.45
CA GLU A 57 -4.60 6.72 -17.02
C GLU A 57 -5.28 6.44 -15.69
N LYS A 58 -5.86 5.25 -15.52
CA LYS A 58 -6.48 4.83 -14.25
C LYS A 58 -5.45 4.77 -13.12
N THR A 59 -4.24 4.32 -13.44
CA THR A 59 -3.12 4.28 -12.49
C THR A 59 -2.72 5.68 -12.04
N LEU A 60 -2.58 6.62 -12.97
CA LEU A 60 -2.27 8.02 -12.65
C LEU A 60 -3.36 8.67 -11.78
N ALA A 61 -4.63 8.44 -12.13
CA ALA A 61 -5.75 8.95 -11.34
C ALA A 61 -5.75 8.38 -9.91
N ALA A 62 -5.51 7.07 -9.76
CA ALA A 62 -5.42 6.44 -8.44
C ALA A 62 -4.24 6.96 -7.62
N LEU A 63 -3.06 7.12 -8.23
CA LEU A 63 -1.88 7.66 -7.56
C LEU A 63 -2.06 9.12 -7.15
N ALA A 64 -2.74 9.94 -7.98
CA ALA A 64 -3.02 11.34 -7.65
C ALA A 64 -4.02 11.49 -6.49
N GLN A 65 -4.94 10.53 -6.33
CA GLN A 65 -5.91 10.49 -5.24
C GLN A 65 -5.33 9.90 -3.95
N ALA A 66 -4.24 9.14 -4.05
CA ALA A 66 -3.57 8.59 -2.87
C ALA A 66 -3.05 9.75 -2.02
N CYS A 67 -3.63 9.91 -0.83
CA CYS A 67 -3.08 10.80 0.18
C CYS A 67 -1.75 10.22 0.66
N PHE A 68 -0.64 10.71 0.12
CA PHE A 68 0.69 10.48 0.69
C PHE A 68 0.81 11.33 1.95
N THR A 69 0.29 10.83 3.07
CA THR A 69 0.83 11.24 4.36
C THR A 69 2.03 10.32 4.58
N PRO A 70 3.29 10.79 4.48
CA PRO A 70 4.40 10.00 4.97
C PRO A 70 4.23 9.87 6.48
N THR A 71 3.52 8.82 6.91
CA THR A 71 3.41 8.42 8.31
C THR A 71 4.72 7.76 8.69
N ASP A 72 5.62 8.54 9.25
CA ASP A 72 6.70 8.02 10.06
C ASP A 72 6.50 8.54 11.49
N GLU A 73 6.01 7.66 12.36
CA GLU A 73 5.76 7.92 13.77
C GLU A 73 7.03 8.18 14.59
N PHE A 74 8.20 8.07 13.94
CA PHE A 74 9.51 8.47 14.48
C PHE A 74 9.98 9.84 13.97
N TRP A 75 9.24 10.50 13.07
CA TRP A 75 9.63 11.78 12.49
C TRP A 75 9.17 12.96 13.38
N ARG A 76 10.07 13.45 14.23
CA ARG A 76 9.97 14.78 14.85
C ARG A 76 10.86 15.73 14.02
N PRO A 77 10.37 16.86 13.48
CA PRO A 77 9.14 17.57 13.84
C PRO A 77 8.03 17.39 12.79
N TRP A 78 6.77 17.29 13.23
CA TRP A 78 5.58 17.36 12.35
C TRP A 78 5.44 18.72 11.65
N LEU A 79 6.20 19.71 12.12
CA LEU A 79 6.34 21.04 11.57
C LEU A 79 7.76 21.18 11.01
N ILE A 80 8.08 20.44 9.96
CA ILE A 80 9.22 20.81 9.13
C ILE A 80 8.82 22.07 8.40
N THR A 81 9.59 23.15 8.58
CA THR A 81 9.40 24.35 7.77
C THR A 81 9.46 23.93 6.31
N ARG A 82 8.33 24.09 5.64
CA ARG A 82 8.18 23.74 4.24
C ARG A 82 9.17 24.57 3.42
N LYS A 83 10.21 23.92 2.89
CA LYS A 83 11.25 24.57 2.07
C LYS A 83 10.82 24.72 0.61
N ASP A 84 9.99 23.81 0.12
CA ASP A 84 9.53 23.77 -1.26
C ASP A 84 8.11 24.34 -1.40
N SER A 85 7.87 25.13 -2.45
CA SER A 85 6.55 25.67 -2.77
C SER A 85 5.52 24.58 -3.10
N GLU A 86 4.24 24.93 -3.08
CA GLU A 86 3.15 24.06 -3.56
C GLU A 86 3.36 23.58 -4.98
N THR A 87 3.74 24.48 -5.86
CA THR A 87 4.02 24.17 -7.26
C THR A 87 5.16 23.17 -7.39
N THR A 88 6.24 23.35 -6.63
CA THR A 88 7.39 22.43 -6.66
C THR A 88 7.01 21.04 -6.17
N LEU A 89 6.25 20.94 -5.07
CA LEU A 89 5.79 19.64 -4.57
C LEU A 89 4.80 18.96 -5.52
N ALA A 90 3.87 19.73 -6.10
CA ALA A 90 2.93 19.22 -7.09
C ALA A 90 3.66 18.67 -8.32
N HIS A 91 4.67 19.40 -8.83
CA HIS A 91 5.47 18.95 -9.97
C HIS A 91 6.25 17.66 -9.67
N ARG A 92 6.92 17.59 -8.51
CA ARG A 92 7.65 16.39 -8.09
C ARG A 92 6.72 15.19 -7.90
N SER A 93 5.55 15.40 -7.29
CA SER A 93 4.53 14.36 -7.13
C SER A 93 4.03 13.86 -8.49
N ALA A 94 3.69 14.76 -9.41
CA ALA A 94 3.27 14.39 -10.76
C ALA A 94 4.34 13.59 -11.51
N ALA A 95 5.61 14.00 -11.43
CA ALA A 95 6.73 13.29 -12.03
C ALA A 95 6.93 11.89 -11.41
N LEU A 96 6.78 11.77 -10.09
CA LEU A 96 6.83 10.48 -9.39
C LEU A 96 5.69 9.56 -9.84
N CYS A 97 4.45 10.04 -9.86
CA CYS A 97 3.29 9.28 -10.31
C CYS A 97 3.45 8.83 -11.76
N ALA A 98 3.94 9.71 -12.65
CA ALA A 98 4.22 9.38 -14.04
C ALA A 98 5.28 8.27 -14.18
N ARG A 99 6.35 8.34 -13.39
CA ARG A 99 7.39 7.31 -13.37
C ARG A 99 6.86 5.98 -12.86
N LEU A 100 6.10 5.99 -11.76
CA LEU A 100 5.51 4.76 -11.19
C LEU A 100 4.56 4.10 -12.19
N ALA A 101 3.65 4.87 -12.78
CA ALA A 101 2.69 4.36 -13.78
C ALA A 101 3.35 3.85 -15.07
N ALA A 102 4.59 4.27 -15.37
CA ALA A 102 5.34 3.80 -16.53
C ALA A 102 6.23 2.58 -16.24
N THR A 103 6.61 2.36 -14.99
CA THR A 103 7.65 1.37 -14.62
C THR A 103 7.13 0.15 -13.87
N ALA A 104 5.92 0.22 -13.31
CA ALA A 104 5.33 -0.90 -12.58
C ALA A 104 3.90 -1.17 -13.08
N PRO A 105 3.54 -2.43 -13.38
CA PRO A 105 2.16 -2.80 -13.67
C PRO A 105 1.27 -2.49 -12.45
N CYS A 106 0.07 -1.99 -12.70
CA CYS A 106 -0.87 -1.63 -11.67
C CYS A 106 -2.12 -2.49 -11.77
N HIS A 107 -2.59 -2.99 -10.62
CA HIS A 107 -3.77 -3.85 -10.55
C HIS A 107 -4.78 -3.29 -9.55
N GLU A 108 -6.05 -3.26 -9.93
CA GLU A 108 -7.16 -3.07 -9.00
C GLU A 108 -7.45 -4.41 -8.31
N VAL A 109 -7.49 -4.42 -6.99
CA VAL A 109 -7.80 -5.60 -6.18
C VAL A 109 -9.12 -5.35 -5.46
N ALA A 110 -10.21 -5.93 -5.95
CA ALA A 110 -11.53 -5.85 -5.34
C ALA A 110 -11.78 -7.07 -4.44
N PHE A 111 -12.20 -6.83 -3.20
CA PHE A 111 -12.44 -7.89 -2.22
C PHE A 111 -13.52 -7.49 -1.20
N GLY A 112 -14.37 -8.44 -0.83
CA GLY A 112 -15.34 -8.27 0.25
C GLY A 112 -14.70 -8.64 1.58
N VAL A 113 -14.63 -7.70 2.54
CA VAL A 113 -13.87 -7.90 3.79
C VAL A 113 -14.46 -8.97 4.71
N ARG A 114 -15.71 -9.41 4.48
CA ARG A 114 -16.33 -10.54 5.16
C ARG A 114 -16.05 -11.89 4.48
N GLY A 115 -15.37 -11.88 3.34
CA GLY A 115 -14.94 -13.06 2.61
C GLY A 115 -13.72 -13.75 3.25
N SER A 116 -13.29 -14.85 2.64
CA SER A 116 -12.12 -15.60 3.10
C SER A 116 -10.83 -14.84 2.79
N ILE A 117 -10.04 -14.56 3.83
CA ILE A 117 -8.69 -13.98 3.68
C ILE A 117 -7.74 -14.94 2.93
N GLU A 118 -7.98 -16.25 3.02
CA GLU A 118 -7.19 -17.25 2.29
C GLU A 118 -7.40 -17.16 0.78
N ASP A 119 -8.60 -16.78 0.32
CA ASP A 119 -8.87 -16.57 -1.09
C ASP A 119 -8.10 -15.35 -1.61
N LEU A 120 -8.01 -14.28 -0.80
CA LEU A 120 -7.19 -13.11 -1.12
C LEU A 120 -5.71 -13.49 -1.17
N ARG A 121 -5.24 -14.25 -0.18
CA ARG A 121 -3.84 -14.72 -0.14
C ARG A 121 -3.49 -15.54 -1.38
N ARG A 122 -4.37 -16.45 -1.80
CA ARG A 122 -4.16 -17.27 -3.00
C ARG A 122 -4.11 -16.41 -4.26
N ALA A 123 -5.10 -15.54 -4.46
CA ALA A 123 -5.14 -14.66 -5.63
C ALA A 123 -3.92 -13.72 -5.74
N LEU A 124 -3.42 -13.23 -4.60
CA LEU A 124 -2.19 -12.44 -4.57
C LEU A 124 -0.94 -13.26 -4.85
N ALA A 125 -0.87 -14.51 -4.37
CA ALA A 125 0.24 -15.41 -4.66
C ALA A 125 0.31 -15.74 -6.16
N ASP A 126 -0.85 -15.99 -6.79
CA ASP A 126 -0.94 -16.25 -8.23
C ASP A 126 -0.44 -15.03 -9.03
N LEU A 127 -0.89 -13.82 -8.66
CA LEU A 127 -0.40 -12.57 -9.27
C LEU A 127 1.11 -12.40 -9.12
N ILE A 128 1.66 -12.69 -7.92
CA ILE A 128 3.10 -12.56 -7.68
C ILE A 128 3.88 -13.58 -8.53
N GLY A 129 3.37 -14.80 -8.68
CA GLY A 129 3.95 -15.82 -9.56
C GLY A 129 4.01 -15.36 -11.02
N ASP A 130 2.93 -14.75 -11.52
CA ASP A 130 2.86 -14.21 -12.89
C ASP A 130 3.82 -13.03 -13.13
N LEU A 131 4.22 -12.35 -12.06
CA LEU A 131 5.14 -11.21 -12.11
C LEU A 131 6.61 -11.61 -12.11
N GLN A 132 6.96 -12.90 -11.87
CA GLN A 132 8.35 -13.38 -11.75
C GLN A 132 9.09 -13.37 -13.08
#